data_AF-A0A432JGN8-F1
#
_entry.id   AF-A0A432JGN8-F1
#
_cell.length_a   1.000
_cell.length_b   1.000
_cell.length_c   1.000
_cell.angle_alpha   90.00
_cell.angle_beta   90.00
_cell.angle_gamma   90.00
#
_symmetry.space_group_name_H-M   'P 1'
#
loop_
_entity.id
_entity.type
_entity.pdbx_description
1 polymer ?
#
loop_
_entity_poly.entity_id
_entity_poly.type
_entity_poly.pdbx_seq_one_letter_code
_entity_poly.pdbx_strand_id
1 'polypeptide(L)'
;MPRNLAIAILIYAVVTWGGMFVYGRDVWLQNGDTFSVVFGILARFAPLELRVVDNTAVVSTCAGPACHHKTLECVNGYHCLVKVAPGQRQWNLRPPALGLLNDQRVTFSMMVLVIVLLATVTFDGLLETPLWTHILDRTLSDETRWVGSAALVLFSAGFLIVYLFFSALMCRFAQRYGEKNGAGHLNSTLDVASVFVLTLVPIAIAYHLAHYLSYLLITGQYFIPRVSDPFGYGWDLFGTADYKIDIGQLSARVAWYLAVTFVVLGHVFAVYVAHVVARRTFGGGRAALLSQVPMVVLMVLYTMVSLWILAQPMVA
;
A
#
# COMPACT_ATOMS: atom_id res chain seq x y z
N MET A 1 -16.76 -19.25 13.21
CA MET A 1 -16.46 -18.21 12.20
C MET A 1 -17.76 -17.55 11.78
N PRO A 2 -17.84 -16.21 11.66
CA PRO A 2 -19.02 -15.54 11.12
C PRO A 2 -19.32 -16.03 9.69
N ARG A 3 -20.58 -16.33 9.39
CA ARG A 3 -21.01 -16.87 8.07
C ARG A 3 -20.53 -16.01 6.89
N ASN A 4 -20.57 -14.69 7.04
CA ASN A 4 -20.18 -13.75 5.99
C ASN A 4 -18.68 -13.85 5.66
N LEU A 5 -17.83 -14.02 6.68
CA LEU A 5 -16.38 -14.17 6.48
C LEU A 5 -16.06 -15.48 5.76
N ALA A 6 -16.71 -16.59 6.15
CA ALA A 6 -16.52 -17.88 5.51
C ALA A 6 -16.91 -17.84 4.02
N ILE A 7 -18.04 -17.19 3.69
CA ILE A 7 -18.47 -17.00 2.31
C ILE A 7 -17.46 -16.15 1.53
N ALA A 8 -16.98 -15.05 2.10
CA ALA A 8 -15.99 -14.19 1.45
C ALA A 8 -14.68 -14.93 1.14
N ILE A 9 -14.16 -15.72 2.10
CA ILE A 9 -12.96 -16.56 1.91
C ILE A 9 -13.19 -17.59 0.79
N LEU A 10 -14.35 -18.24 0.77
CA LEU A 10 -14.67 -19.23 -0.26
C LEU A 10 -14.78 -18.60 -1.66
N ILE A 11 -15.43 -17.43 -1.77
CA ILE A 11 -15.49 -16.67 -3.02
C ILE A 11 -14.07 -16.30 -3.48
N TYR A 12 -13.26 -15.74 -2.59
CA TYR A 12 -11.88 -15.37 -2.90
C TYR A 12 -11.06 -16.59 -3.37
N ALA A 13 -11.17 -17.74 -2.69
CA ALA A 13 -10.48 -18.97 -3.06
C ALA A 13 -10.91 -19.47 -4.45
N VAL A 14 -12.21 -19.51 -4.73
CA VAL A 14 -12.75 -19.93 -6.04
C VAL A 14 -12.29 -18.99 -7.15
N VAL A 15 -12.37 -17.68 -6.94
CA VAL A 15 -11.90 -16.68 -7.92
C VAL A 15 -10.40 -16.82 -8.15
N THR A 16 -9.62 -17.02 -7.10
CA THR A 16 -8.16 -17.14 -7.18
C THR A 16 -7.75 -18.41 -7.93
N TRP A 17 -8.30 -19.56 -7.57
CA TRP A 17 -8.00 -20.82 -8.26
C TRP A 17 -8.52 -20.83 -9.70
N GLY A 18 -9.72 -20.29 -9.93
CA GLY A 18 -10.28 -20.13 -11.28
C GLY A 18 -9.39 -19.23 -12.14
N GLY A 19 -8.93 -18.11 -11.60
CA GLY A 19 -8.00 -17.21 -12.27
C GLY A 19 -6.66 -17.86 -12.58
N MET A 20 -6.07 -18.61 -11.64
CA MET A 20 -4.84 -19.38 -11.88
C MET A 20 -5.03 -20.47 -12.94
N PHE A 21 -6.21 -21.10 -12.99
CA PHE A 21 -6.53 -22.13 -13.98
C PHE A 21 -6.70 -21.54 -15.38
N VAL A 22 -7.39 -20.41 -15.52
CA VAL A 22 -7.68 -19.78 -16.83
C VAL A 22 -6.47 -19.03 -17.39
N TYR A 23 -5.79 -18.23 -16.57
CA TYR A 23 -4.72 -17.33 -17.02
C TYR A 23 -3.31 -17.86 -16.75
N GLY A 24 -3.19 -18.97 -16.01
CA GLY A 24 -1.93 -19.47 -15.49
C GLY A 24 -1.55 -18.83 -14.16
N ARG A 25 -0.96 -19.64 -13.27
CA ARG A 25 -0.59 -19.24 -11.89
C ARG A 25 0.24 -17.95 -11.84
N ASP A 26 1.29 -17.87 -12.65
CA ASP A 26 2.26 -16.76 -12.55
C ASP A 26 1.68 -15.44 -13.07
N VAL A 27 0.85 -15.48 -14.13
CA VAL A 27 0.19 -14.29 -14.67
C VAL A 27 -0.88 -13.78 -13.71
N TRP A 28 -1.68 -14.69 -13.13
CA TRP A 28 -2.72 -14.36 -12.18
C TRP A 28 -2.16 -13.73 -10.90
N LEU A 29 -1.15 -14.35 -10.28
CA LEU A 29 -0.55 -13.84 -9.04
C LEU A 29 0.13 -12.47 -9.21
N GLN A 30 0.59 -12.15 -10.41
CA GLN A 30 1.29 -10.89 -10.65
C GLN A 30 0.38 -9.73 -11.01
N ASN A 31 -0.85 -10.00 -11.48
CA ASN A 31 -1.72 -8.96 -12.04
C ASN A 31 -3.16 -9.01 -11.51
N GLY A 32 -3.68 -10.21 -11.20
CA GLY A 32 -5.08 -10.43 -10.83
C GLY A 32 -5.31 -10.62 -9.34
N ASP A 33 -4.39 -11.27 -8.63
CA ASP A 33 -4.54 -11.46 -7.17
C ASP A 33 -4.17 -10.20 -6.40
N THR A 34 -5.17 -9.56 -5.80
CA THR A 34 -5.00 -8.30 -5.05
C THR A 34 -3.97 -8.45 -3.94
N PHE A 35 -3.98 -9.53 -3.15
CA PHE A 35 -3.03 -9.68 -2.05
C PHE A 35 -1.59 -9.77 -2.55
N SER A 36 -1.33 -10.60 -3.55
CA SER A 36 0.01 -10.74 -4.14
C SER A 36 0.53 -9.43 -4.73
N VAL A 37 -0.34 -8.67 -5.42
CA VAL A 37 0.04 -7.36 -5.97
C VAL A 37 0.30 -6.35 -4.85
N VAL A 38 -0.58 -6.25 -3.87
CA VAL A 38 -0.45 -5.32 -2.73
C VAL A 38 0.81 -5.64 -1.92
N PHE A 39 1.00 -6.89 -1.47
CA PHE A 39 2.21 -7.28 -0.75
C PHE A 39 3.47 -7.12 -1.61
N GLY A 40 3.38 -7.33 -2.93
CA GLY A 40 4.45 -7.03 -3.87
C GLY A 40 4.83 -5.54 -3.91
N ILE A 41 3.86 -4.63 -3.78
CA ILE A 41 4.11 -3.18 -3.62
C ILE A 41 4.78 -2.91 -2.28
N LEU A 42 4.23 -3.43 -1.19
CA LEU A 42 4.74 -3.17 0.17
C LEU A 42 6.17 -3.73 0.35
N ALA A 43 6.48 -4.88 -0.26
CA ALA A 43 7.81 -5.48 -0.23
C ALA A 43 8.89 -4.61 -0.89
N ARG A 44 8.52 -3.65 -1.75
CA ARG A 44 9.47 -2.67 -2.31
C ARG A 44 9.99 -1.68 -1.27
N PHE A 45 9.25 -1.51 -0.18
CA PHE A 45 9.69 -0.71 0.96
C PHE A 45 10.65 -1.46 1.88
N ALA A 46 10.67 -2.80 1.81
CA ALA A 46 11.45 -3.64 2.73
C ALA A 46 12.98 -3.40 2.60
N PRO A 47 13.71 -3.42 3.73
CA PRO A 47 15.17 -3.27 3.75
C PRO A 47 15.90 -4.53 3.29
N LEU A 48 15.21 -5.66 3.21
CA LEU A 48 15.76 -6.93 2.76
C LEU A 48 15.22 -7.26 1.36
N GLU A 49 16.12 -7.60 0.45
CA GLU A 49 15.75 -8.08 -0.88
C GLU A 49 16.48 -9.38 -1.23
N LEU A 50 15.83 -10.21 -2.03
CA LEU A 50 16.40 -11.41 -2.61
C LEU A 50 16.62 -11.16 -4.09
N ARG A 51 17.89 -11.10 -4.50
CA ARG A 51 18.29 -10.90 -5.90
C ARG A 51 18.91 -12.17 -6.46
N VAL A 52 18.88 -12.29 -7.77
CA VAL A 52 19.62 -13.31 -8.50
C VAL A 52 20.99 -12.74 -8.92
N VAL A 53 22.02 -13.57 -8.97
CA VAL A 53 23.37 -13.24 -9.46
C VAL A 53 23.43 -13.56 -10.97
N ASP A 54 24.01 -12.67 -11.79
CA ASP A 54 24.05 -12.76 -13.26
C ASP A 54 22.65 -12.80 -13.94
N ASN A 55 21.84 -11.79 -13.64
CA ASN A 55 20.44 -11.68 -14.04
C ASN A 55 20.18 -11.54 -15.53
N THR A 56 21.17 -11.17 -16.34
CA THR A 56 20.99 -10.78 -17.74
C THR A 56 20.46 -11.93 -18.60
N ALA A 57 20.90 -13.17 -18.38
CA ALA A 57 20.43 -14.35 -19.11
C ALA A 57 19.01 -14.82 -18.70
N VAL A 58 18.64 -14.61 -17.42
CA VAL A 58 17.31 -14.99 -16.91
C VAL A 58 16.25 -13.95 -17.27
N VAL A 59 16.63 -12.67 -17.30
CA VAL A 59 15.77 -11.56 -17.72
C VAL A 59 15.53 -11.62 -19.23
N SER A 60 16.55 -11.91 -20.05
CA SER A 60 16.40 -11.98 -21.51
C SER A 60 15.54 -13.16 -21.99
N THR A 61 15.47 -14.24 -21.22
CA THR A 61 14.61 -15.41 -21.48
C THR A 61 13.19 -15.24 -20.91
N CYS A 62 12.94 -14.18 -20.15
CA CYS A 62 11.61 -13.87 -19.63
C CYS A 62 10.79 -13.07 -20.65
N ALA A 63 10.29 -13.75 -21.68
CA ALA A 63 9.43 -13.16 -22.73
C ALA A 63 7.96 -12.95 -22.29
N GLY A 64 7.62 -13.24 -21.03
CA GLY A 64 6.25 -13.12 -20.53
C GLY A 64 5.88 -11.67 -20.15
N PRO A 65 4.59 -11.29 -20.19
CA PRO A 65 4.10 -9.99 -19.72
C PRO A 65 4.48 -9.71 -18.25
N ALA A 66 4.79 -10.77 -17.49
CA ALA A 66 5.33 -10.79 -16.14
C ALA A 66 6.66 -10.01 -15.93
N CYS A 67 7.49 -9.92 -16.97
CA CYS A 67 8.79 -9.25 -16.92
C CYS A 67 8.81 -7.93 -17.70
N HIS A 68 7.69 -7.55 -18.33
CA HIS A 68 7.57 -6.32 -19.10
C HIS A 68 7.59 -5.12 -18.14
N HIS A 69 8.54 -4.20 -18.33
CA HIS A 69 8.74 -2.93 -17.59
C HIS A 69 9.49 -2.95 -16.25
N LYS A 70 9.91 -4.09 -15.71
CA LYS A 70 10.80 -4.10 -14.53
C LYS A 70 12.26 -4.09 -14.97
N THR A 71 12.96 -3.04 -14.56
CA THR A 71 14.39 -2.82 -14.78
C THR A 71 15.20 -4.06 -14.36
N LEU A 72 15.84 -4.72 -15.33
CA LEU A 72 17.16 -5.40 -15.37
C LEU A 72 17.67 -6.26 -14.20
N GLU A 73 16.96 -6.36 -13.08
CA GLU A 73 17.38 -7.11 -11.89
C GLU A 73 16.18 -7.90 -11.37
N CYS A 74 16.31 -9.23 -11.38
CA CYS A 74 15.33 -10.15 -10.82
C CYS A 74 15.32 -10.03 -9.28
N VAL A 75 14.73 -8.97 -8.75
CA VAL A 75 14.65 -8.65 -7.32
C VAL A 75 13.26 -8.97 -6.79
N ASN A 76 13.17 -9.85 -5.78
CA ASN A 76 11.93 -10.29 -5.15
C ASN A 76 10.88 -10.88 -6.13
N GLY A 77 11.30 -11.27 -7.34
CA GLY A 77 10.43 -11.81 -8.37
C GLY A 77 10.34 -13.33 -8.30
N TYR A 78 9.17 -13.87 -7.95
CA TYR A 78 8.94 -15.31 -7.83
C TYR A 78 9.36 -16.09 -9.09
N HIS A 79 8.99 -15.60 -10.28
CA HIS A 79 9.29 -16.27 -11.55
C HIS A 79 10.80 -16.43 -11.80
N CYS A 80 11.61 -15.40 -11.51
CA CYS A 80 13.06 -15.52 -11.65
C CYS A 80 13.65 -16.46 -10.58
N LEU A 81 13.19 -16.34 -9.34
CA LEU A 81 13.74 -17.10 -8.21
C LEU A 81 13.51 -18.62 -8.35
N VAL A 82 12.38 -19.03 -8.92
CA VAL A 82 12.07 -20.45 -9.17
C VAL A 82 12.93 -21.04 -10.29
N LYS A 83 13.34 -20.24 -11.27
CA LYS A 83 14.14 -20.70 -12.42
C LYS A 83 15.63 -20.87 -12.12
N VAL A 84 16.12 -20.32 -11.01
CA VAL A 84 17.55 -20.33 -10.66
C VAL A 84 17.86 -21.24 -9.48
N ALA A 85 19.07 -21.80 -9.50
CA ALA A 85 19.56 -22.65 -8.43
C ALA A 85 19.72 -21.86 -7.11
N PRO A 86 19.60 -22.50 -5.93
CA PRO A 86 19.73 -21.81 -4.65
C PRO A 86 21.04 -21.02 -4.48
N GLY A 87 22.15 -21.52 -5.03
CA GLY A 87 23.46 -20.84 -4.97
C GLY A 87 23.56 -19.56 -5.81
N GLN A 88 22.59 -19.30 -6.69
CA GLN A 88 22.50 -18.07 -7.48
C GLN A 88 21.61 -17.01 -6.82
N ARG A 89 21.03 -17.31 -5.66
CA ARG A 89 20.16 -16.39 -4.90
C ARG A 89 21.00 -15.71 -3.83
N GLN A 90 20.97 -14.38 -3.82
CA GLN A 90 21.71 -13.57 -2.86
C GLN A 90 20.75 -12.67 -2.09
N TRP A 91 20.85 -12.71 -0.76
CA TRP A 91 20.22 -11.73 0.11
C TRP A 91 21.04 -10.45 0.11
N ASN A 92 20.38 -9.32 -0.10
CA ASN A 92 20.99 -8.00 -0.07
C ASN A 92 20.24 -7.10 0.91
N LEU A 93 21.00 -6.31 1.68
CA LEU A 93 20.45 -5.31 2.59
C LEU A 93 20.47 -3.95 1.89
N ARG A 94 19.32 -3.28 1.84
CA ARG A 94 19.16 -1.95 1.26
C ARG A 94 18.46 -1.01 2.25
N PRO A 95 18.69 0.30 2.16
CA PRO A 95 17.82 1.26 2.84
C PRO A 95 16.34 1.06 2.45
N PRO A 96 15.40 1.23 3.41
CA PRO A 96 13.97 1.17 3.13
C PRO A 96 13.55 2.12 2.00
N ALA A 97 12.42 1.81 1.36
CA ALA A 97 11.81 2.59 0.27
C ALA A 97 12.58 2.65 -1.07
N LEU A 98 13.86 2.28 -1.13
CA LEU A 98 14.63 2.36 -2.38
C LEU A 98 14.09 1.47 -3.50
N GLY A 99 13.48 0.33 -3.17
CA GLY A 99 12.85 -0.54 -4.16
C GLY A 99 11.66 0.11 -4.89
N LEU A 100 11.09 1.20 -4.35
CA LEU A 100 10.04 1.98 -5.01
C LEU A 100 10.58 2.82 -6.17
N LEU A 101 11.90 3.03 -6.24
CA LEU A 101 12.58 3.82 -7.28
C LEU A 101 13.00 2.98 -8.50
N ASN A 102 12.78 1.67 -8.48
CA ASN A 102 13.22 0.77 -9.55
C ASN A 102 12.34 0.86 -10.80
N ASP A 103 11.05 1.14 -10.62
CA ASP A 103 10.10 1.27 -11.73
C ASP A 103 10.08 2.72 -12.21
N GLN A 104 10.31 2.92 -13.51
CA GLN A 104 10.28 4.26 -14.11
C GLN A 104 8.85 4.78 -14.30
N ARG A 105 7.90 3.88 -14.61
CA ARG A 105 6.47 4.17 -14.78
C ARG A 105 5.65 2.96 -14.37
N VAL A 106 4.54 3.16 -13.65
CA VAL A 106 3.60 2.07 -13.34
C VAL A 106 2.42 2.05 -14.32
N THR A 107 1.72 0.92 -14.40
CA THR A 107 0.48 0.81 -15.16
C THR A 107 -0.65 1.61 -14.51
N PHE A 108 -1.67 1.98 -15.31
CA PHE A 108 -2.85 2.69 -14.80
C PHE A 108 -3.57 1.92 -13.68
N SER A 109 -3.72 0.61 -13.82
CA SER A 109 -4.34 -0.25 -12.80
C SER A 109 -3.57 -0.23 -11.48
N MET A 110 -2.24 -0.29 -11.54
CA MET A 110 -1.37 -0.19 -10.36
C MET A 110 -1.50 1.18 -9.68
N MET A 111 -1.55 2.25 -10.46
CA MET A 111 -1.77 3.60 -9.94
C MET A 111 -3.11 3.69 -9.20
N VAL A 112 -4.21 3.23 -9.82
CA VAL A 112 -5.53 3.21 -9.17
C VAL A 112 -5.50 2.36 -7.91
N LEU A 113 -4.86 1.18 -7.94
CA LEU A 113 -4.74 0.31 -6.78
C LEU A 113 -4.03 1.00 -5.60
N VAL A 114 -2.90 1.69 -5.83
CA VAL A 114 -2.18 2.41 -4.77
C VAL A 114 -3.03 3.53 -4.18
N ILE A 115 -3.78 4.25 -5.01
CA ILE A 115 -4.68 5.30 -4.54
C ILE A 115 -5.85 4.72 -3.74
N VAL A 116 -6.42 3.60 -4.19
CA VAL A 116 -7.46 2.87 -3.45
C VAL A 116 -6.92 2.39 -2.10
N LEU A 117 -5.70 1.83 -2.03
CA LEU A 117 -5.09 1.43 -0.76
C LEU A 117 -4.98 2.59 0.23
N LEU A 118 -4.56 3.76 -0.26
CA LEU A 118 -4.47 4.98 0.56
C LEU A 118 -5.86 5.45 1.00
N ALA A 119 -6.83 5.40 0.10
CA ALA A 119 -8.21 5.80 0.36
C ALA A 119 -8.88 4.87 1.38
N THR A 120 -8.78 3.55 1.21
CA THR A 120 -9.38 2.54 2.10
C THR A 120 -8.93 2.74 3.53
N VAL A 121 -7.63 2.87 3.78
CA VAL A 121 -7.17 2.99 5.15
C VAL A 121 -7.53 4.34 5.79
N THR A 122 -7.65 5.40 4.96
CA THR A 122 -8.16 6.70 5.43
C THR A 122 -9.65 6.66 5.71
N PHE A 123 -10.40 5.93 4.89
CA PHE A 123 -11.82 5.71 5.10
C PHE A 123 -12.07 4.89 6.36
N ASP A 124 -11.32 3.81 6.58
CA ASP A 124 -11.40 3.00 7.80
C ASP A 124 -11.16 3.85 9.06
N GLY A 125 -10.13 4.70 9.05
CA GLY A 125 -9.91 5.65 10.14
C GLY A 125 -11.05 6.65 10.31
N LEU A 126 -11.67 7.12 9.22
CA LEU A 126 -12.82 8.02 9.28
C LEU A 126 -14.06 7.34 9.88
N LEU A 127 -14.28 6.05 9.60
CA LEU A 127 -15.42 5.27 10.13
C LEU A 127 -15.42 5.21 11.66
N GLU A 128 -14.24 5.26 12.29
CA GLU A 128 -14.07 5.23 13.75
C GLU A 128 -14.27 6.61 14.42
N THR A 129 -14.47 7.67 13.63
CA THR A 129 -14.63 9.04 14.15
C THR A 129 -16.09 9.42 14.43
N PRO A 130 -16.34 10.36 15.36
CA PRO A 130 -17.70 10.89 15.60
C PRO A 130 -18.30 11.62 14.38
N LEU A 131 -17.45 12.07 13.45
CA LEU A 131 -17.94 12.71 12.23
C LEU A 131 -18.76 11.73 11.38
N TRP A 132 -18.32 10.48 11.29
CA TRP A 132 -19.00 9.47 10.50
C TRP A 132 -20.36 9.09 11.11
N THR A 133 -20.45 8.94 12.42
CA THR A 133 -21.70 8.62 13.11
C THR A 133 -22.75 9.71 12.87
N HIS A 134 -22.36 10.99 12.93
CA HIS A 134 -23.24 12.11 12.60
C HIS A 134 -23.71 12.12 11.12
N ILE A 135 -22.86 11.69 10.19
CA ILE A 135 -23.24 11.56 8.78
C ILE A 135 -24.28 10.44 8.64
N LEU A 136 -24.05 9.30 9.30
CA LEU A 136 -24.95 8.15 9.29
C LEU A 136 -26.34 8.55 9.83
N ASP A 137 -26.38 9.18 11.01
CA ASP A 137 -27.61 9.57 11.70
C ASP A 137 -28.45 10.58 10.90
N ARG A 138 -27.81 11.50 10.16
CA ARG A 138 -28.51 12.49 9.34
C ARG A 138 -28.97 11.97 7.98
N THR A 139 -28.28 10.96 7.44
CA THR A 139 -28.47 10.53 6.05
C THR A 139 -29.37 9.30 5.95
N LEU A 140 -29.54 8.51 7.03
CA LEU A 140 -30.12 7.17 6.93
C LEU A 140 -31.20 6.91 7.99
N SER A 141 -32.47 6.90 7.57
CA SER A 141 -33.56 6.35 8.37
C SER A 141 -33.90 4.88 8.03
N ASP A 142 -33.59 4.34 6.84
CA ASP A 142 -34.14 3.00 6.45
C ASP A 142 -33.25 2.04 5.63
N GLU A 143 -32.16 2.45 4.95
CA GLU A 143 -31.34 1.51 4.15
C GLU A 143 -29.84 1.56 4.50
N THR A 144 -29.42 0.79 5.50
CA THR A 144 -28.03 0.74 5.99
C THR A 144 -27.10 -0.17 5.18
N ARG A 145 -27.63 -1.09 4.35
CA ARG A 145 -26.83 -2.23 3.86
C ARG A 145 -25.79 -1.87 2.78
N TRP A 146 -26.04 -0.87 1.93
CA TRP A 146 -25.17 -0.52 0.80
C TRP A 146 -24.38 0.77 0.98
N VAL A 147 -24.69 1.55 2.01
CA VAL A 147 -24.18 2.92 2.16
C VAL A 147 -22.69 2.92 2.42
N GLY A 148 -22.19 2.02 3.27
CA GLY A 148 -20.75 1.88 3.52
C GLY A 148 -19.98 1.52 2.24
N SER A 149 -20.51 0.62 1.41
CA SER A 149 -19.87 0.23 0.15
C SER A 149 -19.90 1.37 -0.88
N ALA A 150 -21.02 2.08 -1.02
CA ALA A 150 -21.11 3.24 -1.91
C ALA A 150 -20.20 4.38 -1.44
N ALA A 151 -20.15 4.65 -0.14
CA ALA A 151 -19.28 5.65 0.45
C ALA A 151 -17.80 5.32 0.21
N LEU A 152 -17.39 4.05 0.35
CA LEU A 152 -16.03 3.62 0.05
C LEU A 152 -15.64 3.86 -1.41
N VAL A 153 -16.54 3.54 -2.36
CA VAL A 153 -16.29 3.76 -3.80
C VAL A 153 -16.19 5.25 -4.11
N LEU A 154 -17.10 6.06 -3.58
CA LEU A 154 -17.10 7.52 -3.77
C LEU A 154 -15.86 8.16 -3.14
N PHE A 155 -15.48 7.72 -1.95
CA PHE A 155 -14.30 8.20 -1.24
C PHE A 155 -13.01 7.86 -2.01
N SER A 156 -12.92 6.63 -2.53
CA SER A 156 -11.80 6.19 -3.38
C SER A 156 -11.72 6.98 -4.69
N ALA A 157 -12.86 7.23 -5.34
CA ALA A 157 -12.93 8.06 -6.53
C ALA A 157 -12.51 9.51 -6.24
N GLY A 158 -12.94 10.07 -5.09
CA GLY A 158 -12.52 11.40 -4.63
C GLY A 158 -11.01 11.49 -4.44
N PHE A 159 -10.39 10.48 -3.81
CA PHE A 159 -8.95 10.38 -3.65
C PHE A 159 -8.22 10.36 -5.01
N LEU A 160 -8.73 9.61 -5.98
CA LEU A 160 -8.17 9.57 -7.33
C LEU A 160 -8.29 10.92 -8.04
N ILE A 161 -9.43 11.60 -7.92
CA ILE A 161 -9.64 12.94 -8.50
C ILE A 161 -8.67 13.95 -7.89
N VAL A 162 -8.53 13.98 -6.56
CA VAL A 162 -7.58 14.87 -5.86
C VAL A 162 -6.16 14.57 -6.29
N TYR A 163 -5.77 13.29 -6.37
CA TYR A 163 -4.45 12.88 -6.81
C TYR A 163 -4.14 13.32 -8.25
N LEU A 164 -5.08 13.12 -9.18
CA LEU A 164 -4.95 13.56 -10.57
C LEU A 164 -4.93 15.08 -10.69
N PHE A 165 -5.70 15.80 -9.87
CA PHE A 165 -5.67 17.27 -9.80
C PHE A 165 -4.29 17.79 -9.42
N PHE A 166 -3.69 17.26 -8.34
CA PHE A 166 -2.33 17.64 -7.93
C PHE A 166 -1.26 17.20 -8.94
N SER A 167 -1.45 16.06 -9.61
CA SER A 167 -0.58 15.63 -10.71
C SER A 167 -0.68 16.56 -11.92
N ALA A 168 -1.86 17.10 -12.21
CA ALA A 168 -2.06 18.09 -13.28
C ALA A 168 -1.39 19.42 -12.93
N LEU A 169 -1.50 19.86 -11.67
CA LEU A 169 -0.80 21.04 -11.17
C LEU A 169 0.72 20.87 -11.27
N MET A 170 1.21 19.69 -10.90
CA MET A 170 2.61 19.30 -11.04
C MET A 170 3.09 19.35 -12.49
N CYS A 171 2.29 18.81 -13.43
CA CYS A 171 2.56 18.89 -14.87
C CYS A 171 2.68 20.35 -15.35
N ARG A 172 1.76 21.23 -14.91
CA ARG A 172 1.83 22.67 -15.22
C ARG A 172 3.07 23.35 -14.64
N PHE A 173 3.47 23.00 -13.42
CA PHE A 173 4.68 23.53 -12.80
C PHE A 173 5.94 23.05 -13.54
N ALA A 174 5.98 21.78 -13.93
CA ALA A 174 7.05 21.21 -14.73
C ALA A 174 7.17 21.88 -16.10
N GLN A 175 6.06 22.18 -16.78
CA GLN A 175 6.08 22.93 -18.05
C GLN A 175 6.61 24.37 -17.89
N ARG A 176 6.39 24.99 -16.72
CA ARG A 176 6.76 26.38 -16.46
C ARG A 176 8.19 26.54 -15.94
N TYR A 177 8.65 25.62 -15.10
CA TYR A 177 9.92 25.72 -14.37
C TYR A 177 10.90 24.58 -14.68
N GLY A 178 10.49 23.56 -15.44
CA GLY A 178 11.32 22.43 -15.83
C GLY A 178 12.40 22.81 -16.82
N GLU A 179 13.55 22.14 -16.73
CA GLU A 179 14.62 22.31 -17.70
C GLU A 179 14.21 21.70 -19.06
N LYS A 180 14.38 22.46 -20.15
CA LYS A 180 14.02 22.03 -21.51
C LYS A 180 14.75 20.75 -21.97
N ASN A 181 15.89 20.43 -21.34
CA ASN A 181 16.73 19.26 -21.62
C ASN A 181 16.57 18.11 -20.60
N GLY A 182 15.63 18.21 -19.65
CA GLY A 182 15.32 17.10 -18.75
C GLY A 182 14.83 15.88 -19.54
N ALA A 183 15.37 14.70 -19.24
CA ALA A 183 15.25 13.46 -20.03
C ALA A 183 13.83 12.86 -20.16
N GLY A 184 12.78 13.60 -19.84
CA GLY A 184 11.40 13.19 -20.06
C GLY A 184 10.45 14.39 -20.00
N HIS A 185 10.10 14.95 -21.16
CA HIS A 185 8.94 15.83 -21.29
C HIS A 185 7.67 15.00 -21.03
N LEU A 186 7.29 14.84 -19.76
CA LEU A 186 5.99 14.29 -19.39
C LEU A 186 4.94 15.34 -19.77
N ASN A 187 4.32 15.14 -20.93
CA ASN A 187 3.34 16.08 -21.47
C ASN A 187 1.92 15.82 -20.96
N SER A 188 1.71 14.70 -20.23
CA SER A 188 0.40 14.26 -19.75
C SER A 188 0.35 14.18 -18.23
N THR A 189 -0.79 14.56 -17.66
CA THR A 189 -1.09 14.38 -16.23
C THR A 189 -0.97 12.92 -15.80
N LEU A 190 -1.41 11.98 -16.65
CA LEU A 190 -1.35 10.56 -16.34
C LEU A 190 0.07 10.03 -16.30
N ASP A 191 0.96 10.60 -17.13
CA ASP A 191 2.38 10.25 -17.12
C ASP A 191 3.01 10.65 -15.79
N VAL A 192 2.79 11.90 -15.34
CA VAL A 192 3.25 12.36 -14.03
C VAL A 192 2.67 11.51 -12.90
N ALA A 193 1.37 11.24 -12.94
CA ALA A 193 0.71 10.41 -11.94
C ALA A 193 1.33 8.98 -11.88
N SER A 194 1.56 8.34 -13.04
CA SER A 194 2.16 7.01 -13.11
C SER A 194 3.60 6.93 -12.58
N VAL A 195 4.33 8.05 -12.59
CA VAL A 195 5.72 8.12 -12.11
C VAL A 195 5.74 8.37 -10.60
N PHE A 196 4.81 9.18 -10.08
CA PHE A 196 4.83 9.63 -8.68
C PHE A 196 4.00 8.78 -7.73
N VAL A 197 3.09 7.93 -8.22
CA VAL A 197 2.14 7.24 -7.32
C VAL A 197 2.83 6.36 -6.27
N LEU A 198 3.94 5.70 -6.61
CA LEU A 198 4.71 4.87 -5.66
C LEU A 198 5.36 5.70 -4.54
N THR A 199 5.53 7.01 -4.73
CA THR A 199 6.05 7.91 -3.69
C THR A 199 5.08 8.06 -2.52
N LEU A 200 3.80 7.71 -2.70
CA LEU A 200 2.77 7.73 -1.65
C LEU A 200 2.74 6.43 -0.82
N VAL A 201 3.36 5.34 -1.29
CA VAL A 201 3.36 4.05 -0.60
C VAL A 201 3.93 4.11 0.84
N PRO A 202 5.04 4.83 1.12
CA PRO A 202 5.53 4.96 2.49
C PRO A 202 4.51 5.57 3.46
N ILE A 203 3.71 6.54 2.99
CA ILE A 203 2.62 7.14 3.77
C ILE A 203 1.53 6.09 4.04
N ALA A 204 1.13 5.34 3.01
CA ALA A 204 0.13 4.28 3.17
C ALA A 204 0.58 3.22 4.20
N ILE A 205 1.83 2.75 4.12
CA ILE A 205 2.41 1.78 5.07
C ILE A 205 2.39 2.33 6.49
N ALA A 206 2.89 3.54 6.67
CA ALA A 206 2.98 4.17 7.98
C ALA A 206 1.61 4.33 8.64
N TYR A 207 0.61 4.76 7.87
CA TYR A 207 -0.72 4.96 8.40
C TYR A 207 -1.45 3.62 8.66
N HIS A 208 -1.23 2.58 7.83
CA HIS A 208 -1.66 1.21 8.15
C HIS A 208 -1.07 0.73 9.48
N LEU A 209 0.24 0.90 9.68
CA LEU A 209 0.90 0.51 10.94
C LEU A 209 0.35 1.30 12.12
N ALA A 210 0.21 2.62 11.97
CA ALA A 210 -0.30 3.50 13.02
C ALA A 210 -1.73 3.13 13.46
N HIS A 211 -2.59 2.75 12.50
CA HIS A 211 -3.98 2.45 12.74
C HIS A 211 -4.21 1.01 13.23
N TYR A 212 -3.57 0.02 12.61
CA TYR A 212 -3.82 -1.40 12.92
C TYR A 212 -2.89 -2.00 13.97
N LEU A 213 -1.89 -1.29 14.51
CA LEU A 213 -0.99 -1.85 15.52
C LEU A 213 -1.75 -2.36 16.76
N SER A 214 -2.68 -1.57 17.28
CA SER A 214 -3.47 -1.94 18.46
C SER A 214 -4.34 -3.16 18.17
N TYR A 215 -4.97 -3.22 17.00
CA TYR A 215 -5.73 -4.40 16.56
C TYR A 215 -4.83 -5.63 16.42
N LEU A 216 -3.64 -5.50 15.85
CA LEU A 216 -2.70 -6.61 15.70
C LEU A 216 -2.26 -7.15 17.08
N LEU A 217 -1.93 -6.27 18.02
CA LEU A 217 -1.42 -6.66 19.34
C LEU A 217 -2.51 -7.14 20.30
N ILE A 218 -3.71 -6.56 20.24
CA ILE A 218 -4.81 -6.91 21.14
C ILE A 218 -5.68 -7.99 20.51
N THR A 219 -6.23 -7.74 19.33
CA THR A 219 -7.10 -8.71 18.64
C THR A 219 -6.31 -9.93 18.19
N GLY A 220 -5.03 -9.79 17.84
CA GLY A 220 -4.16 -10.93 17.53
C GLY A 220 -4.02 -11.94 18.68
N GLN A 221 -4.18 -11.52 19.94
CA GLN A 221 -4.13 -12.44 21.07
C GLN A 221 -5.30 -13.44 21.09
N TYR A 222 -6.44 -13.13 20.44
CA TYR A 222 -7.53 -14.10 20.31
C TYR A 222 -7.15 -15.34 19.50
N PHE A 223 -6.06 -15.28 18.74
CA PHE A 223 -5.50 -16.44 18.06
C PHE A 223 -4.94 -17.47 19.06
N ILE A 224 -4.33 -17.04 20.16
CA ILE A 224 -3.62 -17.89 21.13
C ILE A 224 -4.50 -19.02 21.71
N PRO A 225 -5.70 -18.75 22.27
CA PRO A 225 -6.56 -19.82 22.76
C PRO A 225 -7.17 -20.64 21.62
N ARG A 226 -7.39 -20.05 20.44
CA ARG A 226 -8.02 -20.72 19.29
C ARG A 226 -7.10 -21.69 18.56
N VAL A 227 -5.78 -21.55 18.70
CA VAL A 227 -4.81 -22.53 18.20
C VAL A 227 -4.88 -23.84 18.98
N SER A 228 -5.23 -23.77 20.27
CA SER A 228 -5.43 -24.97 21.11
C SER A 228 -6.72 -25.72 20.80
N ASP A 229 -7.75 -25.04 20.32
CA ASP A 229 -9.02 -25.63 19.85
C ASP A 229 -9.39 -25.17 18.42
N PRO A 230 -8.69 -25.64 17.38
CA PRO A 230 -8.88 -25.14 16.01
C PRO A 230 -10.24 -25.52 15.41
N PHE A 231 -10.85 -26.61 15.87
CA PHE A 231 -12.12 -27.12 15.36
C PHE A 231 -13.32 -26.85 16.28
N GLY A 232 -13.10 -26.31 17.48
CA GLY A 232 -14.19 -26.06 18.43
C GLY A 232 -14.66 -27.33 19.17
N TYR A 233 -13.80 -28.35 19.27
CA TYR A 233 -14.11 -29.61 19.96
C TYR A 233 -13.77 -29.57 21.45
N GLY A 234 -13.31 -28.42 21.96
CA GLY A 234 -12.85 -28.26 23.34
C GLY A 234 -11.45 -28.82 23.58
N TRP A 235 -10.62 -28.90 22.54
CA TRP A 235 -9.24 -29.34 22.68
C TRP A 235 -8.38 -28.30 23.41
N ASP A 236 -7.33 -28.78 24.07
CA ASP A 236 -6.29 -27.93 24.65
C ASP A 236 -4.91 -28.42 24.20
N LEU A 237 -4.65 -28.35 22.89
CA LEU A 237 -3.43 -28.92 22.29
C LEU A 237 -2.13 -28.30 22.80
N PHE A 238 -2.16 -27.03 23.21
CA PHE A 238 -0.97 -26.29 23.64
C PHE A 238 -1.04 -25.77 25.08
N GLY A 239 -2.08 -26.12 25.85
CA GLY A 239 -2.25 -25.60 27.21
C GLY A 239 -2.66 -24.14 27.26
N THR A 240 -3.22 -23.60 26.16
CA THR A 240 -3.53 -22.17 26.01
C THR A 240 -5.02 -21.86 25.95
N ALA A 241 -5.89 -22.86 26.13
CA ALA A 241 -7.34 -22.67 26.06
C ALA A 241 -7.85 -21.57 27.02
N ASP A 242 -7.24 -21.46 28.21
CA ASP A 242 -7.59 -20.47 29.25
C ASP A 242 -6.80 -19.14 29.15
N TYR A 243 -6.05 -18.92 28.08
CA TYR A 243 -5.29 -17.67 27.88
C TYR A 243 -6.24 -16.45 27.86
N LYS A 244 -6.00 -15.50 28.76
CA LYS A 244 -6.75 -14.24 28.85
C LYS A 244 -6.06 -13.15 28.05
N ILE A 245 -6.82 -12.42 27.23
CA ILE A 245 -6.31 -11.28 26.46
C ILE A 245 -5.83 -10.20 27.43
N ASP A 246 -4.57 -9.81 27.27
CA ASP A 246 -3.96 -8.71 28.01
C ASP A 246 -4.00 -7.44 27.17
N ILE A 247 -5.00 -6.60 27.47
CA ILE A 247 -5.16 -5.27 26.88
C ILE A 247 -4.17 -4.24 27.46
N GLY A 248 -3.45 -4.58 28.54
CA GLY A 248 -2.51 -3.72 29.23
C GLY A 248 -1.12 -3.65 28.57
N GLN A 249 -0.80 -4.58 27.67
CA GLN A 249 0.51 -4.62 27.00
C GLN A 249 0.82 -3.34 26.21
N LEU A 250 -0.20 -2.69 25.66
CA LEU A 250 -0.05 -1.44 24.90
C LEU A 250 -0.91 -0.34 25.50
N SER A 251 -0.34 0.48 26.39
CA SER A 251 -1.04 1.65 26.90
C SER A 251 -1.41 2.63 25.78
N ALA A 252 -2.56 3.31 25.91
CA ALA A 252 -3.02 4.30 24.92
C ALA A 252 -1.97 5.37 24.61
N ARG A 253 -1.17 5.76 25.62
CA ARG A 253 -0.06 6.71 25.45
C ARG A 253 1.03 6.16 24.53
N VAL A 254 1.47 4.92 24.75
CA VAL A 254 2.51 4.28 23.94
C VAL A 254 2.00 4.05 22.50
N ALA A 255 0.75 3.59 22.36
CA ALA A 255 0.11 3.43 21.06
C ALA A 255 0.11 4.75 20.26
N TRP A 256 -0.26 5.86 20.90
CA TRP A 256 -0.29 7.17 20.28
C TRP A 256 1.10 7.64 19.82
N TYR A 257 2.12 7.53 20.68
CA TYR A 257 3.49 7.92 20.30
C TYR A 257 4.05 7.07 19.16
N LEU A 258 3.77 5.76 19.15
CA LEU A 258 4.16 4.87 18.06
C LEU A 258 3.44 5.25 16.75
N ALA A 259 2.13 5.49 16.81
CA ALA A 259 1.34 5.92 15.66
C ALA A 259 1.88 7.20 15.03
N VAL A 260 2.11 8.25 15.83
CA VAL A 260 2.70 9.51 15.38
C VAL A 260 4.10 9.28 14.79
N THR A 261 4.93 8.47 15.44
CA THR A 261 6.28 8.16 14.97
C THR A 261 6.24 7.49 13.60
N PHE A 262 5.39 6.48 13.40
CA PHE A 262 5.24 5.81 12.11
C PHE A 262 4.78 6.77 11.03
N VAL A 263 3.74 7.58 11.28
CA VAL A 263 3.22 8.56 10.31
C VAL A 263 4.30 9.56 9.89
N VAL A 264 5.04 10.13 10.84
CA VAL A 264 6.12 11.08 10.55
C VAL A 264 7.24 10.42 9.75
N LEU A 265 7.69 9.23 10.15
CA LEU A 265 8.74 8.51 9.42
C LEU A 265 8.29 8.14 7.99
N GLY A 266 7.07 7.65 7.82
CA GLY A 266 6.50 7.36 6.52
C GLY A 266 6.43 8.59 5.61
N HIS A 267 6.04 9.73 6.17
CA HIS A 267 6.05 11.01 5.45
C HIS A 267 7.46 11.42 5.02
N VAL A 268 8.46 11.32 5.91
CA VAL A 268 9.86 11.62 5.57
C VAL A 268 10.36 10.74 4.43
N PHE A 269 10.09 9.43 4.47
CA PHE A 269 10.44 8.53 3.37
C PHE A 269 9.70 8.88 2.07
N ALA A 270 8.41 9.20 2.13
CA ALA A 270 7.64 9.61 0.95
C ALA A 270 8.19 10.88 0.29
N VAL A 271 8.49 11.91 1.08
CA VAL A 271 9.08 13.16 0.59
C VAL A 271 10.47 12.91 0.01
N TYR A 272 11.29 12.09 0.65
CA TYR A 272 12.60 11.71 0.13
C TYR A 272 12.49 11.01 -1.23
N VAL A 273 11.64 9.98 -1.34
CA VAL A 273 11.42 9.23 -2.59
C VAL A 273 10.86 10.15 -3.66
N ALA A 274 9.87 10.99 -3.35
CA ALA A 274 9.35 12.00 -4.28
C ALA A 274 10.43 12.96 -4.77
N HIS A 275 11.35 13.37 -3.90
CA HIS A 275 12.44 14.24 -4.29
C HIS A 275 13.42 13.58 -5.25
N VAL A 276 13.77 12.32 -4.99
CA VAL A 276 14.63 11.54 -5.89
C VAL A 276 13.94 11.36 -7.25
N VAL A 277 12.64 11.03 -7.28
CA VAL A 277 11.86 10.88 -8.51
C VAL A 277 11.75 12.21 -9.27
N ALA A 278 11.53 13.33 -8.56
CA ALA A 278 11.47 14.66 -9.16
C ALA A 278 12.80 15.07 -9.80
N ARG A 279 13.94 14.79 -9.15
CA ARG A 279 15.26 15.06 -9.73
C ARG A 279 15.55 14.21 -10.97
N ARG A 280 15.13 12.94 -10.97
CA ARG A 280 15.28 12.05 -12.14
C ARG A 280 14.41 12.49 -13.32
N THR A 281 13.20 12.98 -13.03
CA THR A 281 12.19 13.31 -14.04
C THR A 281 12.34 14.73 -14.60
N PHE A 282 12.53 15.72 -13.72
CA PHE A 282 12.46 17.15 -14.07
C PHE A 282 13.81 17.88 -14.09
N GLY A 283 14.91 17.17 -13.81
CA GLY A 283 16.26 17.73 -13.84
C GLY A 283 16.77 18.22 -12.48
N GLY A 284 17.82 19.05 -12.51
CA GLY A 284 18.55 19.46 -11.31
C GLY A 284 18.02 20.71 -10.60
N GLY A 285 18.51 20.94 -9.39
CA GLY A 285 18.43 22.26 -8.72
C GLY A 285 17.02 22.78 -8.45
N ARG A 286 16.77 24.02 -8.90
CA ARG A 286 15.49 24.74 -8.66
C ARG A 286 14.32 24.13 -9.44
N ALA A 287 14.58 23.56 -10.61
CA ALA A 287 13.54 22.99 -11.47
C ALA A 287 12.82 21.82 -10.79
N ALA A 288 13.57 20.87 -10.22
CA ALA A 288 13.00 19.77 -9.45
C ALA A 288 12.28 20.26 -8.19
N LEU A 289 12.88 21.21 -7.46
CA LEU A 289 12.29 21.75 -6.22
C LEU A 289 10.95 22.45 -6.46
N LEU A 290 10.83 23.28 -7.50
CA LEU A 290 9.59 23.97 -7.83
C LEU A 290 8.56 23.01 -8.41
N SER A 291 8.98 22.13 -9.33
CA SER A 291 8.07 21.19 -10.00
C SER A 291 7.44 20.20 -9.02
N GLN A 292 8.11 19.84 -7.93
CA GLN A 292 7.58 18.90 -6.95
C GLN A 292 6.66 19.51 -5.88
N VAL A 293 6.59 20.84 -5.76
CA VAL A 293 5.82 21.52 -4.70
C VAL A 293 4.38 21.01 -4.62
N PRO A 294 3.61 20.89 -5.74
CA PRO A 294 2.25 20.37 -5.67
C PRO A 294 2.13 18.99 -5.01
N MET A 295 3.04 18.08 -5.34
CA MET A 295 3.04 16.72 -4.79
C MET A 295 3.40 16.71 -3.30
N VAL A 296 4.38 17.52 -2.89
CA VAL A 296 4.75 17.68 -1.47
C VAL A 296 3.59 18.29 -0.67
N VAL A 297 2.90 19.29 -1.22
CA VAL A 297 1.71 19.87 -0.59
C VAL A 297 0.63 18.81 -0.40
N LEU A 298 0.34 17.99 -1.42
CA LEU A 298 -0.60 16.87 -1.28
C LEU A 298 -0.19 15.92 -0.15
N MET A 299 1.09 15.53 -0.09
CA MET A 299 1.61 14.64 0.96
C MET A 299 1.47 15.23 2.36
N VAL A 300 1.75 16.52 2.52
CA VAL A 300 1.61 17.22 3.81
C VAL A 300 0.15 17.32 4.22
N LEU A 301 -0.74 17.73 3.30
CA LEU A 301 -2.18 17.79 3.56
C LEU A 301 -2.73 16.43 3.98
N TYR A 302 -2.34 15.36 3.28
CA TYR A 302 -2.72 14.01 3.65
C TYR A 302 -2.23 13.65 5.06
N THR A 303 -0.97 13.93 5.38
CA THR A 303 -0.38 13.65 6.69
C THR A 303 -1.09 14.42 7.81
N MET A 304 -1.48 15.67 7.56
CA MET A 304 -2.28 16.48 8.49
C MET A 304 -3.66 15.83 8.73
N VAL A 305 -4.32 15.38 7.66
CA VAL A 305 -5.61 14.68 7.78
C VAL A 305 -5.45 13.37 8.55
N SER A 306 -4.44 12.55 8.26
CA SER A 306 -4.17 11.30 8.99
C SER A 306 -3.92 11.54 10.48
N LEU A 307 -3.11 12.54 10.84
CA LEU A 307 -2.86 12.88 12.24
C LEU A 307 -4.13 13.43 12.92
N TRP A 308 -4.96 14.18 12.21
CA TRP A 308 -6.23 14.65 12.72
C TRP A 308 -7.21 13.51 13.00
N ILE A 309 -7.29 12.51 12.10
CA ILE A 309 -8.09 11.29 12.30
C ILE A 309 -7.59 10.51 13.52
N LEU A 310 -6.27 10.29 13.65
CA LEU A 310 -5.69 9.59 14.80
C LEU A 310 -5.88 10.32 16.13
N ALA A 311 -6.10 11.63 16.09
CA ALA A 311 -6.36 12.44 17.28
C ALA A 311 -7.85 12.47 17.66
N GLN A 312 -8.76 11.95 16.83
CA GLN A 312 -10.17 11.90 17.18
C GLN A 312 -10.42 10.91 18.32
N PRO A 313 -11.39 11.20 19.21
CA PRO A 313 -11.84 10.21 20.18
C PRO A 313 -12.50 9.06 19.43
N MET A 314 -12.00 7.84 19.64
CA MET A 314 -12.62 6.64 19.04
C MET A 314 -14.02 6.48 19.64
N VAL A 315 -15.02 6.41 18.77
CA VAL A 315 -16.39 6.09 19.20
C VAL A 315 -16.49 4.56 19.24
N ALA A 316 -16.65 4.02 20.44
CA ALA A 316 -16.81 2.58 20.67
C ALA A 316 -18.25 2.13 20.39
#